data_AF-A7RNA8-F1
#
_entry.id   AF-A7RNA8-F1
#
_cell.length_a   1.000
_cell.length_b   1.000
_cell.length_c   1.000
_cell.angle_alpha   90.00
_cell.angle_beta   90.00
_cell.angle_gamma   90.00
#
_symmetry.space_group_name_H-M   'P 1'
#
loop_
_entity.id
_entity.type
_entity.pdbx_description
1 polymer ?
#
loop_
_entity_poly.entity_id
_entity_poly.type
_entity_poly.pdbx_seq_one_letter_code
_entity_poly.pdbx_strand_id
1 'polypeptide(L)'
;KVVRIFTSSTFTDTSVERNTLMERIYPRIKQFCQQQGYEFQVVDMRWGVRDESTDDHLTSELCMRELRACQELSTGPNFITFLGQKYGYRPFPPKIPASEFEKLASAVGSKEDKDLLYHWFRRDDNIVPAEYLLQPITLRKKASGEWWAAFERMQVVFREAADKALTNKKDRLKYYIFIDKTWGTPPVADTPALKFLSQLREVDLPNVLPKKNTIEYKVKWNENGIDPKSSPEHAQYIEKLCKDFYDQLTKMVLDGINENEAADTREAIAEEIFQHSTFCQKKCKTFFGRKEAIASVKEELLNSDDRVVVLYGESGCGKTSLMAKIATQVKDWPEEDGVITVCRFIGTSPDSSSIRPLIRSICLQLCKATGQVTADIPEVRMKALVEYFPECLEKASENQKVVLVLDSLDQLSVDDSGRQMEWLPRSLPYNVYVIMSTLPGEQYQVLPNLRVRYNPQTLMEVPQIPMSEAGLILDNWLKAANRALQPAQRNEVMISFKECPLPLYLKLAFDESCRWKSYTPMQDADLAPNITDIIRALFDRVERIHGKTLVSHSLGYITASKNGLTEPELEDLLSLDDDVLNDVYQYWTPPIRRLPPLLWIRIRADIKDYLIDRGADGTRVIYWYHR
;
A
#
# COMPACT_ATOMS: atom_id res chain seq x y z
N LYS A 1 16.57 -0.87 6.38
CA LYS A 1 16.68 0.00 5.18
C LYS A 1 16.69 -0.91 3.93
N VAL A 2 16.23 -0.45 2.75
CA VAL A 2 16.06 -1.34 1.59
C VAL A 2 16.54 -0.71 0.28
N VAL A 3 17.13 -1.52 -0.60
CA VAL A 3 17.37 -1.25 -2.02
C VAL A 3 16.34 -2.09 -2.80
N ARG A 4 15.32 -1.43 -3.37
CA ARG A 4 14.22 -2.08 -4.09
C ARG A 4 14.21 -1.60 -5.54
N ILE A 5 14.35 -2.52 -6.49
CA ILE A 5 14.49 -2.19 -7.90
C ILE A 5 13.37 -2.80 -8.72
N PHE A 6 12.69 -1.97 -9.50
CA PHE A 6 11.78 -2.44 -10.54
C PHE A 6 12.54 -2.78 -11.82
N THR A 7 12.38 -4.01 -12.31
CA THR A 7 13.02 -4.48 -13.55
C THR A 7 12.01 -4.54 -14.70
N SER A 8 12.29 -3.79 -15.77
CA SER A 8 11.50 -3.76 -17.01
C SER A 8 12.30 -4.35 -18.18
N SER A 9 11.66 -5.07 -19.09
CA SER A 9 12.31 -5.68 -20.29
C SER A 9 11.24 -6.03 -21.34
N THR A 10 11.53 -6.80 -22.42
CA THR A 10 10.48 -7.58 -23.16
C THR A 10 10.59 -9.09 -22.88
N PHE A 11 9.51 -9.87 -23.04
CA PHE A 11 9.46 -11.26 -22.52
C PHE A 11 10.53 -12.17 -23.13
N THR A 12 10.84 -11.98 -24.40
CA THR A 12 11.62 -12.95 -25.17
C THR A 12 13.02 -12.48 -25.55
N ASP A 13 13.24 -11.17 -25.73
CA ASP A 13 14.47 -10.66 -26.36
C ASP A 13 15.67 -10.59 -25.42
N THR A 14 15.43 -10.61 -24.10
CA THR A 14 16.43 -10.46 -23.04
C THR A 14 16.31 -11.57 -21.98
N SER A 15 15.80 -12.74 -22.40
CA SER A 15 15.51 -13.85 -21.50
C SER A 15 16.78 -14.47 -20.91
N VAL A 16 17.83 -14.61 -21.72
CA VAL A 16 19.10 -15.21 -21.30
C VAL A 16 19.82 -14.32 -20.28
N GLU A 17 19.87 -13.02 -20.54
CA GLU A 17 20.46 -12.00 -19.69
C GLU A 17 19.77 -12.01 -18.32
N ARG A 18 18.43 -11.93 -18.31
CA ARG A 18 17.65 -11.91 -17.07
C ARG A 18 17.81 -13.17 -16.25
N ASN A 19 17.71 -14.35 -16.89
CA ASN A 19 17.91 -15.62 -16.20
C ASN A 19 19.32 -15.71 -15.60
N THR A 20 20.33 -15.25 -16.34
CA THR A 20 21.71 -15.24 -15.84
C THR A 20 21.88 -14.29 -14.64
N LEU A 21 21.31 -13.08 -14.70
CA LEU A 21 21.36 -12.13 -13.59
C LEU A 21 20.67 -12.68 -12.35
N MET A 22 19.51 -13.33 -12.52
CA MET A 22 18.76 -13.95 -11.45
C MET A 22 19.55 -15.07 -10.77
N GLU A 23 20.18 -15.94 -11.57
CA GLU A 23 20.93 -17.09 -11.07
C GLU A 23 22.26 -16.69 -10.41
N ARG A 24 22.98 -15.73 -10.99
CA ARG A 24 24.39 -15.47 -10.64
C ARG A 24 24.65 -14.15 -9.95
N ILE A 25 23.84 -13.12 -10.20
CA ILE A 25 24.18 -11.74 -9.86
C ILE A 25 23.30 -11.17 -8.74
N TYR A 26 21.98 -11.36 -8.79
CA TYR A 26 21.10 -10.91 -7.70
C TYR A 26 21.46 -11.50 -6.33
N PRO A 27 21.86 -12.79 -6.18
CA PRO A 27 22.31 -13.32 -4.89
C PRO A 27 23.55 -12.59 -4.36
N ARG A 28 24.50 -12.25 -5.25
CA ARG A 28 25.73 -11.53 -4.88
C ARG A 28 25.45 -10.10 -4.47
N ILE A 29 24.54 -9.41 -5.16
CA ILE A 29 24.11 -8.06 -4.78
C ILE A 29 23.33 -8.10 -3.46
N LYS A 30 22.46 -9.10 -3.24
CA LYS A 30 21.77 -9.30 -1.95
C LYS A 30 22.78 -9.40 -0.81
N GLN A 31 23.82 -10.23 -0.97
CA GLN A 31 24.89 -10.36 0.02
C GLN A 31 25.66 -9.04 0.21
N PHE A 32 25.97 -8.32 -0.86
CA PHE A 32 26.64 -7.02 -0.79
C PHE A 32 25.80 -5.99 -0.01
N CYS A 33 24.52 -5.84 -0.32
CA CYS A 33 23.62 -4.94 0.40
C CYS A 33 23.49 -5.32 1.88
N GLN A 34 23.39 -6.62 2.18
CA GLN A 34 23.33 -7.12 3.56
C GLN A 34 24.56 -6.73 4.38
N GLN A 35 25.76 -6.78 3.79
CA GLN A 35 27.00 -6.33 4.44
C GLN A 35 26.99 -4.82 4.77
N GLN A 36 26.19 -4.03 4.06
CA GLN A 36 25.97 -2.60 4.32
C GLN A 36 24.78 -2.33 5.24
N GLY A 37 24.08 -3.37 5.75
CA GLY A 37 22.88 -3.21 6.58
C GLY A 37 21.59 -2.91 5.78
N TYR A 38 21.58 -3.22 4.49
CA TYR A 38 20.42 -3.03 3.60
C TYR A 38 19.87 -4.36 3.11
N GLU A 39 18.55 -4.44 3.00
CA GLU A 39 17.88 -5.50 2.24
C GLU A 39 17.95 -5.19 0.74
N PHE A 40 17.93 -6.23 -0.09
CA PHE A 40 17.88 -6.10 -1.55
C PHE A 40 16.68 -6.84 -2.11
N GLN A 41 15.85 -6.15 -2.88
CA GLN A 41 14.63 -6.68 -3.48
C GLN A 41 14.56 -6.31 -4.97
N VAL A 42 14.28 -7.30 -5.81
CA VAL A 42 14.03 -7.10 -7.24
C VAL A 42 12.57 -7.40 -7.52
N VAL A 43 11.87 -6.40 -8.05
CA VAL A 43 10.51 -6.55 -8.56
C VAL A 43 10.59 -6.81 -10.06
N ASP A 44 10.52 -8.08 -10.46
CA ASP A 44 10.31 -8.51 -11.85
C ASP A 44 8.90 -9.09 -11.99
N MET A 45 8.02 -8.32 -12.62
CA MET A 45 6.60 -8.65 -12.80
C MET A 45 6.36 -9.82 -13.77
N ARG A 46 7.42 -10.38 -14.36
CA ARG A 46 7.32 -11.50 -15.31
C ARG A 46 7.65 -12.83 -14.70
N TRP A 47 8.30 -12.83 -13.55
CA TRP A 47 8.55 -14.06 -12.85
C TRP A 47 7.21 -14.61 -12.37
N GLY A 48 6.88 -15.86 -12.74
CA GLY A 48 5.65 -16.51 -12.29
C GLY A 48 4.39 -16.29 -13.14
N VAL A 49 4.43 -15.46 -14.19
CA VAL A 49 3.25 -15.18 -15.03
C VAL A 49 3.31 -15.99 -16.32
N ARG A 50 2.24 -16.74 -16.61
CA ARG A 50 2.16 -17.64 -17.79
C ARG A 50 1.95 -16.92 -19.11
N ASP A 51 1.21 -15.82 -19.12
CA ASP A 51 0.81 -15.11 -20.35
C ASP A 51 0.84 -13.58 -20.18
N GLU A 52 1.07 -12.85 -21.28
CA GLU A 52 1.04 -11.38 -21.31
C GLU A 52 -0.35 -10.81 -20.98
N SER A 53 -1.40 -11.64 -21.10
CA SER A 53 -2.78 -11.33 -20.74
C SER A 53 -3.17 -12.02 -19.43
N THR A 54 -3.19 -11.30 -18.31
CA THR A 54 -3.92 -11.77 -17.12
C THR A 54 -5.42 -11.69 -17.38
N ASP A 55 -6.20 -12.62 -16.81
CA ASP A 55 -7.66 -12.71 -16.97
C ASP A 55 -8.41 -11.41 -16.60
N ASP A 56 -7.77 -10.55 -15.80
CA ASP A 56 -8.30 -9.29 -15.28
C ASP A 56 -7.76 -8.03 -16.00
N HIS A 57 -6.82 -8.18 -16.94
CA HIS A 57 -6.16 -7.10 -17.67
C HIS A 57 -5.44 -6.05 -16.79
N LEU A 58 -5.06 -6.39 -15.55
CA LEU A 58 -4.51 -5.43 -14.56
C LEU A 58 -2.98 -5.30 -14.56
N THR A 59 -2.25 -6.12 -15.32
CA THR A 59 -0.77 -6.19 -15.25
C THR A 59 -0.08 -4.84 -15.37
N SER A 60 -0.47 -4.00 -16.33
CA SER A 60 0.17 -2.68 -16.53
C SER A 60 -0.07 -1.71 -15.36
N GLU A 61 -1.27 -1.73 -14.76
CA GLU A 61 -1.60 -0.89 -13.60
C GLU A 61 -0.76 -1.30 -12.38
N LEU A 62 -0.60 -2.62 -12.16
CA LEU A 62 0.25 -3.17 -11.11
C LEU A 62 1.72 -2.82 -11.31
N CYS A 63 2.25 -2.94 -12.54
CA CYS A 63 3.63 -2.55 -12.84
C CYS A 63 3.91 -1.08 -12.48
N MET A 64 3.00 -0.17 -12.84
CA MET A 64 3.17 1.25 -12.55
C MET A 64 3.08 1.57 -11.06
N ARG A 65 2.23 0.85 -10.31
CA ARG A 65 2.15 0.97 -8.85
C ARG A 65 3.44 0.51 -8.18
N GLU A 66 3.98 -0.64 -8.60
CA GLU A 66 5.22 -1.17 -8.03
C GLU A 66 6.44 -0.32 -8.37
N LEU A 67 6.50 0.26 -9.57
CA LEU A 67 7.54 1.22 -9.92
C LEU A 67 7.55 2.42 -8.96
N ARG A 68 6.38 2.98 -8.64
CA ARG A 68 6.27 4.08 -7.67
C ARG A 68 6.71 3.64 -6.28
N ALA A 69 6.33 2.44 -5.84
CA ALA A 69 6.78 1.89 -4.58
C ALA A 69 8.31 1.76 -4.52
N CYS A 70 8.96 1.29 -5.60
CA CYS A 70 10.42 1.26 -5.69
C CYS A 70 11.04 2.67 -5.60
N GLN A 71 10.43 3.67 -6.25
CA GLN A 71 10.89 5.06 -6.19
C GLN A 71 10.74 5.70 -4.81
N GLU A 72 9.70 5.33 -4.06
CA GLU A 72 9.43 5.83 -2.71
C GLU A 72 10.27 5.13 -1.62
N LEU A 73 10.56 3.84 -1.79
CA LEU A 73 11.16 3.01 -0.73
C LEU A 73 12.66 2.77 -0.90
N SER A 74 13.16 2.74 -2.14
CA SER A 74 14.54 2.32 -2.40
C SER A 74 15.55 3.38 -2.04
N THR A 75 16.65 2.95 -1.40
CA THR A 75 17.86 3.75 -1.28
C THR A 75 18.72 3.57 -2.53
N GLY A 76 19.01 4.66 -3.23
CA GLY A 76 19.80 4.63 -4.47
C GLY A 76 18.98 4.14 -5.68
N PRO A 77 19.40 3.07 -6.38
CA PRO A 77 18.74 2.63 -7.61
C PRO A 77 17.30 2.13 -7.34
N ASN A 78 16.35 2.51 -8.19
CA ASN A 78 14.94 2.12 -8.06
C ASN A 78 14.32 1.53 -9.34
N PHE A 79 14.98 1.70 -10.50
CA PHE A 79 14.46 1.25 -11.79
C PHE A 79 15.60 0.80 -12.70
N ILE A 80 15.40 -0.33 -13.38
CA ILE A 80 16.27 -0.86 -14.41
C ILE A 80 15.42 -1.28 -15.60
N THR A 81 15.86 -0.94 -16.81
CA THR A 81 15.24 -1.41 -18.05
C THR A 81 16.24 -2.09 -18.96
N PHE A 82 15.87 -3.24 -19.50
CA PHE A 82 16.59 -3.91 -20.58
C PHE A 82 15.86 -3.65 -21.89
N LEU A 83 16.54 -3.09 -22.88
CA LEU A 83 15.99 -2.88 -24.22
C LEU A 83 16.79 -3.69 -25.23
N GLY A 84 16.14 -4.66 -25.87
CA GLY A 84 16.70 -5.37 -27.01
C GLY A 84 16.15 -4.82 -28.32
N GLN A 85 15.72 -5.73 -29.20
CA GLN A 85 15.17 -5.41 -30.53
C GLN A 85 13.64 -5.56 -30.57
N LYS A 86 13.00 -5.57 -29.39
CA LYS A 86 11.55 -5.64 -29.25
C LYS A 86 11.03 -4.43 -28.49
N TYR A 87 9.98 -3.81 -29.02
CA TYR A 87 9.18 -2.80 -28.33
C TYR A 87 8.27 -3.46 -27.29
N GLY A 88 7.72 -4.63 -27.60
CA GLY A 88 6.84 -5.38 -26.72
C GLY A 88 5.36 -4.99 -26.80
N TYR A 89 4.54 -5.79 -26.13
CA TYR A 89 3.08 -5.74 -26.16
C TYR A 89 2.50 -4.47 -25.53
N ARG A 90 1.59 -3.81 -26.26
CA ARG A 90 0.79 -2.68 -25.76
C ARG A 90 -0.69 -2.93 -26.07
N PRO A 91 -1.53 -3.35 -25.10
CA PRO A 91 -2.96 -3.52 -25.32
C PRO A 91 -3.70 -2.18 -25.41
N PHE A 92 -4.91 -2.20 -25.95
CA PHE A 92 -5.86 -1.10 -25.77
C PHE A 92 -6.27 -0.97 -24.29
N PRO A 93 -6.69 0.23 -23.82
CA PRO A 93 -7.01 0.44 -22.42
C PRO A 93 -8.16 -0.47 -21.94
N PRO A 94 -8.04 -1.14 -20.77
CA PRO A 94 -9.13 -1.95 -20.22
C PRO A 94 -10.26 -1.10 -19.62
N LYS A 95 -10.00 0.19 -19.39
CA LYS A 95 -10.95 1.19 -18.88
C LYS A 95 -10.94 2.37 -19.85
N ILE A 96 -12.11 2.68 -20.42
CA ILE A 96 -12.25 3.79 -21.39
C ILE A 96 -13.37 4.71 -20.88
N PRO A 97 -13.13 6.04 -20.74
CA PRO A 97 -14.17 6.98 -20.37
C PRO A 97 -15.40 6.85 -21.28
N ALA A 98 -16.61 6.88 -20.73
CA ALA A 98 -17.83 6.65 -21.51
C ALA A 98 -17.98 7.61 -22.69
N SER A 99 -17.63 8.87 -22.48
CA SER A 99 -17.63 9.88 -23.55
C SER A 99 -16.61 9.61 -24.66
N GLU A 100 -15.51 8.91 -24.38
CA GLU A 100 -14.51 8.51 -25.37
C GLU A 100 -14.94 7.22 -26.09
N PHE A 101 -15.41 6.21 -25.34
CA PHE A 101 -15.89 4.95 -25.91
C PHE A 101 -17.08 5.17 -26.86
N GLU A 102 -18.06 5.98 -26.47
CA GLU A 102 -19.24 6.27 -27.30
C GLU A 102 -18.86 7.02 -28.58
N LYS A 103 -17.87 7.91 -28.53
CA LYS A 103 -17.30 8.55 -29.74
C LYS A 103 -16.66 7.52 -30.65
N LEU A 104 -15.84 6.63 -30.11
CA LEU A 104 -15.19 5.56 -30.88
C LEU A 104 -16.23 4.63 -31.52
N ALA A 105 -17.18 4.12 -30.73
CA ALA A 105 -18.25 3.26 -31.19
C ALA A 105 -19.12 3.94 -32.27
N SER A 106 -19.35 5.26 -32.20
CA SER A 106 -20.08 5.99 -33.23
C SER A 106 -19.36 6.02 -34.58
N ALA A 107 -18.02 6.00 -34.57
CA ALA A 107 -17.16 6.04 -35.77
C ALA A 107 -16.92 4.66 -36.42
N VAL A 108 -17.33 3.58 -35.75
CA VAL A 108 -17.32 2.23 -36.33
C VAL A 108 -18.42 2.13 -37.40
N GLY A 109 -18.08 1.57 -38.57
CA GLY A 109 -19.05 1.45 -39.68
C GLY A 109 -19.87 0.16 -39.63
N SER A 110 -19.22 -0.96 -39.29
CA SER A 110 -19.87 -2.28 -39.22
C SER A 110 -20.70 -2.44 -37.95
N LYS A 111 -21.90 -3.00 -38.08
CA LYS A 111 -22.73 -3.37 -36.94
C LYS A 111 -22.08 -4.49 -36.12
N GLU A 112 -21.49 -5.48 -36.78
CA GLU A 112 -20.83 -6.62 -36.12
C GLU A 112 -19.66 -6.16 -35.25
N ASP A 113 -18.87 -5.20 -35.72
CA ASP A 113 -17.75 -4.65 -34.96
C ASP A 113 -18.23 -3.82 -33.75
N LYS A 114 -19.32 -3.06 -33.90
CA LYS A 114 -19.94 -2.36 -32.76
C LYS A 114 -20.44 -3.35 -31.73
N ASP A 115 -21.15 -4.38 -32.18
CA ASP A 115 -21.68 -5.43 -31.32
C ASP A 115 -20.53 -6.15 -30.60
N LEU A 116 -19.38 -6.38 -31.27
CA LEU A 116 -18.16 -6.91 -30.65
C LEU A 116 -17.61 -6.00 -29.54
N LEU A 117 -17.54 -4.68 -29.77
CA LEU A 117 -17.12 -3.72 -28.76
C LEU A 117 -18.05 -3.74 -27.55
N TYR A 118 -19.37 -3.62 -27.75
CA TYR A 118 -20.36 -3.67 -26.66
C TYR A 118 -20.48 -5.06 -26.03
N HIS A 119 -20.10 -6.11 -26.75
CA HIS A 119 -19.97 -7.44 -26.19
C HIS A 119 -18.88 -7.42 -25.13
N TRP A 120 -17.66 -6.97 -25.43
CA TRP A 120 -16.51 -7.03 -24.51
C TRP A 120 -16.39 -5.87 -23.53
N PHE A 121 -17.03 -4.73 -23.81
CA PHE A 121 -17.00 -3.56 -22.94
C PHE A 121 -18.39 -3.25 -22.39
N ARG A 122 -18.48 -3.14 -21.07
CA ARG A 122 -19.74 -2.82 -20.38
C ARG A 122 -19.61 -1.51 -19.62
N ARG A 123 -20.57 -0.61 -19.82
CA ARG A 123 -20.67 0.66 -19.12
C ARG A 123 -20.93 0.44 -17.63
N ASP A 124 -20.14 1.11 -16.80
CA ASP A 124 -20.28 1.13 -15.35
C ASP A 124 -20.56 2.56 -14.86
N ASP A 125 -21.80 2.81 -14.45
CA ASP A 125 -22.25 4.10 -13.90
C ASP A 125 -21.93 4.24 -12.41
N ASN A 126 -21.38 3.20 -11.77
CA ASN A 126 -20.84 3.30 -10.42
C ASN A 126 -19.44 3.93 -10.39
N ILE A 127 -18.82 4.17 -11.54
CA ILE A 127 -17.57 4.94 -11.68
C ILE A 127 -17.93 6.37 -12.08
N VAL A 128 -17.26 7.37 -11.51
CA VAL A 128 -17.57 8.78 -11.73
C VAL A 128 -16.31 9.53 -12.21
N PRO A 129 -16.25 10.01 -13.47
CA PRO A 129 -17.25 9.86 -14.52
C PRO A 129 -17.38 8.41 -15.02
N ALA A 130 -18.52 8.07 -15.62
CA ALA A 130 -18.80 6.71 -16.10
C ALA A 130 -17.74 6.21 -17.09
N GLU A 131 -17.42 4.92 -17.02
CA GLU A 131 -16.43 4.25 -17.87
C GLU A 131 -16.99 2.96 -18.46
N TYR A 132 -16.50 2.58 -19.63
CA TYR A 132 -16.68 1.24 -20.18
C TYR A 132 -15.51 0.36 -19.74
N LEU A 133 -15.84 -0.78 -19.15
CA LEU A 133 -14.89 -1.73 -18.60
C LEU A 133 -14.80 -2.97 -19.47
N LEU A 134 -13.57 -3.32 -19.86
CA LEU A 134 -13.27 -4.59 -20.52
C LEU A 134 -13.62 -5.75 -19.58
N GLN A 135 -14.40 -6.70 -20.10
CA GLN A 135 -14.93 -7.81 -19.32
C GLN A 135 -13.88 -8.94 -19.23
N PRO A 136 -13.70 -9.56 -18.04
CA PRO A 136 -12.78 -10.68 -17.85
C PRO A 136 -13.01 -11.84 -18.83
N ILE A 137 -11.92 -12.49 -19.23
CA ILE A 137 -11.92 -13.61 -20.18
C ILE A 137 -12.72 -14.80 -19.63
N THR A 138 -12.58 -15.11 -18.34
CA THR A 138 -13.18 -16.27 -17.66
C THR A 138 -14.69 -16.21 -17.46
N LEU A 139 -15.28 -15.01 -17.42
CA LEU A 139 -16.72 -14.83 -17.28
C LEU A 139 -17.51 -15.27 -18.52
N ARG A 140 -16.83 -15.61 -19.62
CA ARG A 140 -17.42 -16.04 -20.88
C ARG A 140 -16.94 -17.45 -21.20
N LYS A 141 -17.68 -18.44 -20.71
CA LYS A 141 -17.37 -19.87 -20.86
C LYS A 141 -17.09 -20.24 -22.33
N LYS A 142 -15.94 -20.90 -22.55
CA LYS A 142 -15.34 -21.50 -23.76
C LYS A 142 -14.24 -20.65 -24.44
N ALA A 143 -13.02 -21.15 -24.23
CA ALA A 143 -11.77 -21.03 -24.99
C ALA A 143 -11.09 -19.65 -25.06
N SER A 144 -9.87 -19.59 -24.50
CA SER A 144 -8.86 -18.57 -24.78
C SER A 144 -8.62 -18.31 -26.28
N GLY A 145 -9.00 -19.27 -27.15
CA GLY A 145 -8.97 -19.12 -28.61
C GLY A 145 -9.96 -18.08 -29.16
N GLU A 146 -11.13 -17.89 -28.54
CA GLU A 146 -12.09 -16.85 -28.98
C GLU A 146 -11.64 -15.45 -28.57
N TRP A 147 -10.95 -15.33 -27.43
CA TRP A 147 -10.43 -14.05 -26.94
C TRP A 147 -9.39 -13.46 -27.90
N TRP A 148 -8.39 -14.23 -28.33
CA TRP A 148 -7.34 -13.67 -29.19
C TRP A 148 -7.88 -13.17 -30.53
N ALA A 149 -8.80 -13.91 -31.15
CA ALA A 149 -9.48 -13.45 -32.36
C ALA A 149 -10.30 -12.19 -32.12
N ALA A 150 -11.07 -12.13 -31.02
CA ALA A 150 -11.83 -10.95 -30.66
C ALA A 150 -10.94 -9.74 -30.32
N PHE A 151 -9.85 -9.96 -29.59
CA PHE A 151 -8.85 -8.96 -29.21
C PHE A 151 -8.20 -8.36 -30.46
N GLU A 152 -7.70 -9.20 -31.37
CA GLU A 152 -7.11 -8.77 -32.63
C GLU A 152 -8.12 -8.00 -33.49
N ARG A 153 -9.38 -8.42 -33.52
CA ARG A 153 -10.43 -7.69 -34.25
C ARG A 153 -10.73 -6.35 -33.60
N MET A 154 -11.02 -6.31 -32.30
CA MET A 154 -11.32 -5.09 -31.55
C MET A 154 -10.18 -4.07 -31.66
N GLN A 155 -8.93 -4.54 -31.65
CA GLN A 155 -7.75 -3.74 -31.87
C GLN A 155 -7.78 -2.99 -33.21
N VAL A 156 -8.10 -3.67 -34.31
CA VAL A 156 -8.23 -3.03 -35.63
C VAL A 156 -9.37 -2.01 -35.60
N VAL A 157 -10.52 -2.39 -35.05
CA VAL A 157 -11.70 -1.54 -34.93
C VAL A 157 -11.41 -0.28 -34.12
N PHE A 158 -10.74 -0.40 -32.97
CA PHE A 158 -10.39 0.74 -32.14
C PHE A 158 -9.41 1.69 -32.83
N ARG A 159 -8.43 1.19 -33.58
CA ARG A 159 -7.51 2.05 -34.34
C ARG A 159 -8.24 2.83 -35.42
N GLU A 160 -9.03 2.14 -36.25
CA GLU A 160 -9.79 2.78 -37.31
C GLU A 160 -10.78 3.81 -36.76
N ALA A 161 -11.45 3.48 -35.65
CA ALA A 161 -12.34 4.39 -34.95
C ALA A 161 -11.58 5.59 -34.37
N ALA A 162 -10.41 5.36 -33.75
CA ALA A 162 -9.58 6.42 -33.20
C ALA A 162 -9.07 7.39 -34.27
N ASP A 163 -8.66 6.89 -35.44
CA ASP A 163 -8.23 7.72 -36.56
C ASP A 163 -9.35 8.61 -37.12
N LYS A 164 -10.60 8.14 -37.06
CA LYS A 164 -11.78 8.90 -37.50
C LYS A 164 -12.28 9.87 -36.43
N ALA A 165 -12.27 9.46 -35.16
CA ALA A 165 -12.99 10.14 -34.08
C ALA A 165 -12.10 11.05 -33.21
N LEU A 166 -10.79 10.77 -33.12
CA LEU A 166 -9.88 11.46 -32.21
C LEU A 166 -8.88 12.32 -32.99
N THR A 167 -8.88 13.63 -32.73
CA THR A 167 -7.99 14.59 -33.41
C THR A 167 -6.59 14.62 -32.80
N ASN A 168 -6.48 14.42 -31.48
CA ASN A 168 -5.21 14.44 -30.76
C ASN A 168 -4.40 13.16 -31.02
N LYS A 169 -3.14 13.32 -31.48
CA LYS A 169 -2.21 12.21 -31.71
C LYS A 169 -1.97 11.37 -30.46
N LYS A 170 -1.82 11.98 -29.28
CA LYS A 170 -1.56 11.28 -28.02
C LYS A 170 -2.75 10.39 -27.60
N ASP A 171 -3.97 10.86 -27.81
CA ASP A 171 -5.18 10.10 -27.49
C ASP A 171 -5.37 8.92 -28.44
N ARG A 172 -5.12 9.13 -29.75
CA ARG A 172 -5.10 8.04 -30.74
C ARG A 172 -4.13 6.93 -30.39
N LEU A 173 -2.90 7.28 -29.97
CA LEU A 173 -1.84 6.31 -29.67
C LEU A 173 -2.18 5.29 -28.57
N LYS A 174 -3.22 5.54 -27.75
CA LYS A 174 -3.72 4.58 -26.75
C LYS A 174 -4.27 3.29 -27.39
N TYR A 175 -4.80 3.39 -28.60
CA TYR A 175 -5.51 2.31 -29.29
C TYR A 175 -4.64 1.54 -30.30
N TYR A 176 -3.40 1.96 -30.50
CA TYR A 176 -2.46 1.23 -31.35
C TYR A 176 -1.75 0.18 -30.53
N ILE A 177 -1.79 -1.03 -31.06
CA ILE A 177 -1.06 -2.16 -30.50
C ILE A 177 0.23 -2.30 -31.29
N PHE A 178 1.31 -2.49 -30.55
CA PHE A 178 2.63 -2.66 -31.10
C PHE A 178 3.06 -4.06 -30.71
N ILE A 179 3.32 -4.90 -31.69
CA ILE A 179 3.90 -6.23 -31.50
C ILE A 179 5.01 -6.34 -32.54
N ASP A 180 6.20 -6.75 -32.13
CA ASP A 180 7.38 -6.69 -33.01
C ASP A 180 7.26 -7.55 -34.26
N LYS A 181 6.42 -8.58 -34.23
CA LYS A 181 6.07 -9.44 -35.36
C LYS A 181 4.56 -9.44 -35.55
N THR A 182 4.11 -9.10 -36.75
CA THR A 182 2.71 -9.24 -37.13
C THR A 182 2.39 -10.72 -37.41
N TRP A 183 1.15 -11.11 -37.16
CA TRP A 183 0.64 -12.43 -37.48
C TRP A 183 0.57 -12.65 -39.00
N GLY A 184 1.07 -13.80 -39.47
CA GLY A 184 1.13 -14.19 -40.89
C GLY A 184 2.32 -15.10 -41.19
N THR A 185 2.30 -15.80 -42.33
CA THR A 185 3.44 -16.62 -42.79
C THR A 185 3.98 -16.08 -44.11
N PRO A 186 5.24 -15.62 -44.18
CA PRO A 186 6.16 -15.40 -43.06
C PRO A 186 5.76 -14.17 -42.20
N PRO A 187 6.08 -14.16 -40.89
CA PRO A 187 5.79 -13.03 -40.02
C PRO A 187 6.57 -11.79 -40.47
N VAL A 188 5.88 -10.66 -40.61
CA VAL A 188 6.47 -9.39 -41.04
C VAL A 188 6.75 -8.51 -39.82
N ALA A 189 7.83 -7.73 -39.87
CA ALA A 189 8.14 -6.80 -38.79
C ALA A 189 7.13 -5.64 -38.75
N ASP A 190 6.60 -5.33 -37.56
CA ASP A 190 5.73 -4.17 -37.36
C ASP A 190 6.57 -2.88 -37.44
N THR A 191 6.48 -2.21 -38.58
CA THR A 191 7.26 -1.00 -38.87
C THR A 191 6.96 0.14 -37.88
N PRO A 192 5.68 0.42 -37.52
CA PRO A 192 5.37 1.29 -36.39
C PRO A 192 6.07 0.89 -35.08
N ALA A 193 6.01 -0.37 -34.66
CA ALA A 193 6.65 -0.82 -33.41
C ALA A 193 8.17 -0.58 -33.42
N LEU A 194 8.84 -0.87 -34.55
CA LEU A 194 10.27 -0.59 -34.73
C LEU A 194 10.59 0.90 -34.65
N LYS A 195 9.76 1.77 -35.25
CA LYS A 195 9.94 3.23 -35.13
C LYS A 195 9.80 3.72 -33.71
N PHE A 196 8.84 3.17 -32.95
CA PHE A 196 8.67 3.51 -31.53
C PHE A 196 9.83 3.00 -30.68
N LEU A 197 10.36 1.81 -30.96
CA LEU A 197 11.55 1.30 -30.30
C LEU A 197 12.76 2.18 -30.57
N SER A 198 12.99 2.57 -31.83
CA SER A 198 14.06 3.52 -32.18
C SER A 198 13.88 4.85 -31.47
N GLN A 199 12.66 5.43 -31.48
CA GLN A 199 12.38 6.67 -30.75
C GLN A 199 12.66 6.53 -29.25
N LEU A 200 12.19 5.45 -28.62
CA LEU A 200 12.40 5.18 -27.19
C LEU A 200 13.89 5.04 -26.86
N ARG A 201 14.61 4.23 -27.64
CA ARG A 201 16.02 3.89 -27.43
C ARG A 201 16.97 5.05 -27.75
N GLU A 202 16.73 5.75 -28.85
CA GLU A 202 17.68 6.72 -29.43
C GLU A 202 17.37 8.16 -29.04
N VAL A 203 16.13 8.46 -28.60
CA VAL A 203 15.71 9.83 -28.26
C VAL A 203 15.18 9.92 -26.84
N ASP A 204 14.13 9.16 -26.49
CA ASP A 204 13.40 9.39 -25.24
C ASP A 204 14.24 9.01 -24.02
N LEU A 205 14.88 7.83 -24.01
CA LEU A 205 15.72 7.39 -22.88
C LEU A 205 16.99 8.22 -22.69
N PRO A 206 17.78 8.55 -23.74
CA PRO A 206 18.95 9.41 -23.58
C PRO A 206 18.64 10.80 -23.01
N ASN A 207 17.40 11.29 -23.16
CA ASN A 207 16.96 12.57 -22.60
C ASN A 207 16.61 12.50 -21.11
N VAL A 208 16.33 11.32 -20.56
CA VAL A 208 15.89 11.15 -19.15
C VAL A 208 16.85 10.32 -18.30
N LEU A 209 17.68 9.47 -18.91
CA LEU A 209 18.66 8.64 -18.22
C LEU A 209 20.09 9.20 -18.36
N PRO A 210 20.86 9.29 -17.26
CA PRO A 210 22.25 9.70 -17.33
C PRO A 210 23.06 8.72 -18.18
N LYS A 211 23.89 9.23 -19.10
CA LYS A 211 24.79 8.39 -19.93
C LYS A 211 25.68 7.45 -19.10
N LYS A 212 26.08 7.88 -17.90
CA LYS A 212 26.87 7.05 -16.95
C LYS A 212 26.14 5.79 -16.45
N ASN A 213 24.82 5.75 -16.56
CA ASN A 213 23.97 4.62 -16.14
C ASN A 213 23.41 3.85 -17.35
N THR A 214 23.88 4.15 -18.57
CA THR A 214 23.45 3.49 -19.80
C THR A 214 24.61 2.67 -20.35
N ILE A 215 24.38 1.36 -20.55
CA ILE A 215 25.39 0.45 -21.09
C ILE A 215 24.85 -0.17 -22.38
N GLU A 216 25.57 0.01 -23.47
CA GLU A 216 25.20 -0.50 -24.79
C GLU A 216 26.07 -1.71 -25.15
N TYR A 217 25.42 -2.75 -25.68
CA TYR A 217 26.07 -3.94 -26.21
C TYR A 217 25.67 -4.15 -27.66
N LYS A 218 26.66 -4.46 -28.51
CA LYS A 218 26.43 -4.89 -29.88
C LYS A 218 26.78 -6.36 -29.95
N VAL A 219 25.76 -7.19 -30.16
CA VAL A 219 25.87 -8.65 -30.15
C VAL A 219 25.25 -9.18 -31.43
N LYS A 220 25.96 -10.07 -32.12
CA LYS A 220 25.42 -10.75 -33.30
C LYS A 220 24.36 -11.74 -32.87
N TRP A 221 23.27 -11.83 -33.63
CA TRP A 221 22.23 -12.84 -33.39
C TRP A 221 22.57 -14.13 -34.14
N ASN A 222 22.39 -15.27 -33.48
CA ASN A 222 22.42 -16.58 -34.12
C ASN A 222 20.99 -17.09 -34.36
N GLU A 223 20.85 -18.22 -35.07
CA GLU A 223 19.54 -18.84 -35.37
C GLU A 223 18.72 -19.15 -34.10
N ASN A 224 19.39 -19.50 -33.01
CA ASN A 224 18.77 -19.76 -31.70
C ASN A 224 18.67 -18.51 -30.81
N GLY A 225 18.94 -17.32 -31.34
CA GLY A 225 19.06 -16.07 -30.57
C GLY A 225 20.39 -15.98 -29.82
N ILE A 226 20.36 -15.39 -28.62
CA ILE A 226 21.51 -15.39 -27.71
C ILE A 226 21.61 -16.78 -27.08
N ASP A 227 22.75 -17.43 -27.28
CA ASP A 227 23.04 -18.76 -26.76
C ASP A 227 24.51 -18.84 -26.30
N PRO A 228 24.78 -18.61 -25.01
CA PRO A 228 26.12 -18.69 -24.42
C PRO A 228 26.72 -20.09 -24.42
N LYS A 229 25.91 -21.14 -24.53
CA LYS A 229 26.40 -22.53 -24.54
C LYS A 229 26.99 -22.88 -25.90
N SER A 230 26.39 -22.37 -26.97
CA SER A 230 26.79 -22.68 -28.34
C SER A 230 27.69 -21.62 -28.99
N SER A 231 27.82 -20.42 -28.40
CA SER A 231 28.60 -19.31 -28.95
C SER A 231 29.57 -18.71 -27.92
N PRO A 232 30.89 -18.79 -28.14
CA PRO A 232 31.88 -18.13 -27.30
C PRO A 232 31.71 -16.60 -27.24
N GLU A 233 31.26 -15.97 -28.33
CA GLU A 233 30.97 -14.52 -28.38
C GLU A 233 29.82 -14.18 -27.42
N HIS A 234 28.75 -14.99 -27.42
CA HIS A 234 27.63 -14.80 -26.49
C HIS A 234 28.02 -15.06 -25.04
N ALA A 235 28.87 -16.06 -24.78
CA ALA A 235 29.40 -16.30 -23.44
C ALA A 235 30.19 -15.09 -22.92
N GLN A 236 31.10 -14.54 -23.74
CA GLN A 236 31.86 -13.34 -23.38
C GLN A 236 30.96 -12.12 -23.16
N TYR A 237 29.94 -11.95 -24.01
CA TYR A 237 28.93 -10.91 -23.84
C TYR A 237 28.20 -11.02 -22.49
N ILE A 238 27.70 -12.21 -22.15
CA ILE A 238 26.97 -12.44 -20.89
C ILE A 238 27.87 -12.24 -19.67
N GLU A 239 29.13 -12.69 -19.71
CA GLU A 239 30.10 -12.42 -18.64
C GLU A 239 30.34 -10.92 -18.47
N LYS A 240 30.53 -10.20 -19.58
CA LYS A 240 30.69 -8.74 -19.54
C LYS A 240 29.46 -8.05 -18.97
N LEU A 241 28.25 -8.44 -19.41
CA LEU A 241 27.00 -7.92 -18.90
C LEU A 241 26.85 -8.15 -17.39
N CYS A 242 27.15 -9.36 -16.92
CA CYS A 242 27.09 -9.70 -15.51
C CYS A 242 28.03 -8.83 -14.66
N LYS A 243 29.26 -8.63 -15.14
CA LYS A 243 30.26 -7.78 -14.47
C LYS A 243 29.81 -6.32 -14.45
N ASP A 244 29.49 -5.77 -15.61
CA ASP A 244 29.07 -4.38 -15.75
C ASP A 244 27.83 -4.07 -14.88
N PHE A 245 26.85 -4.99 -14.86
CA PHE A 245 25.65 -4.87 -14.04
C PHE A 245 25.98 -4.85 -12.56
N TYR A 246 26.81 -5.79 -12.08
CA TYR A 246 27.21 -5.87 -10.69
C TYR A 246 27.98 -4.61 -10.26
N ASP A 247 29.00 -4.22 -11.02
CA ASP A 247 29.87 -3.08 -10.70
C ASP A 247 29.07 -1.76 -10.68
N GLN A 248 28.22 -1.54 -11.70
CA GLN A 248 27.41 -0.32 -11.77
C GLN A 248 26.35 -0.27 -10.68
N LEU A 249 25.66 -1.37 -10.40
CA LEU A 249 24.58 -1.36 -9.43
C LEU A 249 25.08 -1.23 -8.00
N THR A 250 26.13 -1.96 -7.63
CA THR A 250 26.75 -1.85 -6.31
C THR A 250 27.31 -0.45 -6.07
N LYS A 251 27.90 0.19 -7.10
CA LYS A 251 28.29 1.59 -7.04
C LYS A 251 27.10 2.52 -6.78
N MET A 252 26.01 2.38 -7.53
CA MET A 252 24.81 3.20 -7.33
C MET A 252 24.17 2.98 -5.95
N VAL A 253 24.25 1.76 -5.41
CA VAL A 253 23.84 1.47 -4.04
C VAL A 253 24.70 2.25 -3.06
N LEU A 254 26.03 2.19 -3.17
CA LEU A 254 26.92 2.94 -2.28
C LEU A 254 26.70 4.45 -2.37
N ASP A 255 26.56 4.99 -3.58
CA ASP A 255 26.25 6.41 -3.78
C ASP A 255 24.93 6.78 -3.06
N GLY A 256 23.90 5.95 -3.20
CA GLY A 256 22.61 6.16 -2.52
C GLY A 256 22.69 6.01 -1.00
N ILE A 257 23.51 5.10 -0.48
CA ILE A 257 23.75 4.95 0.97
C ILE A 257 24.44 6.21 1.50
N ASN A 258 25.49 6.70 0.83
CA ASN A 258 26.20 7.90 1.24
C ASN A 258 25.32 9.14 1.21
N GLU A 259 24.49 9.30 0.17
CA GLU A 259 23.49 10.38 0.08
C GLU A 259 22.47 10.29 1.22
N ASN A 260 22.01 9.07 1.53
CA ASN A 260 21.05 8.85 2.60
C ASN A 260 21.68 9.10 3.97
N GLU A 261 22.91 8.67 4.24
CA GLU A 261 23.62 8.94 5.50
C GLU A 261 23.93 10.43 5.70
N ALA A 262 24.27 11.16 4.62
CA ALA A 262 24.40 12.61 4.68
C ALA A 262 23.05 13.30 5.01
N ALA A 263 21.94 12.73 4.56
CA ALA A 263 20.58 13.19 4.87
C ALA A 263 20.04 12.68 6.22
N ASP A 264 20.58 11.58 6.76
CA ASP A 264 20.21 10.92 8.04
C ASP A 264 20.69 11.71 9.28
N THR A 265 21.08 12.98 9.08
CA THR A 265 21.24 13.97 10.16
C THR A 265 19.90 14.34 10.82
N ARG A 266 18.78 13.72 10.40
CA ARG A 266 17.49 13.83 11.08
C ARG A 266 17.52 13.05 12.40
N GLU A 267 17.31 13.76 13.49
CA GLU A 267 17.26 13.17 14.82
C GLU A 267 16.14 12.12 14.92
N ALA A 268 16.39 10.96 15.57
CA ALA A 268 15.44 9.84 15.68
C ALA A 268 14.03 10.24 16.15
N ILE A 269 13.92 11.26 17.01
CA ILE A 269 12.64 11.79 17.48
C ILE A 269 11.81 12.49 16.38
N ALA A 270 12.47 13.08 15.38
CA ALA A 270 11.78 13.71 14.26
C ALA A 270 11.05 12.66 13.41
N GLU A 271 11.63 11.48 13.22
CA GLU A 271 10.98 10.36 12.53
C GLU A 271 9.77 9.85 13.32
N GLU A 272 9.91 9.69 14.65
CA GLU A 272 8.80 9.32 15.53
C GLU A 272 7.63 10.33 15.42
N ILE A 273 7.92 11.63 15.50
CA ILE A 273 6.91 12.70 15.33
C ILE A 273 6.28 12.64 13.94
N PHE A 274 7.07 12.45 12.90
CA PHE A 274 6.60 12.37 11.51
C PHE A 274 5.67 11.18 11.30
N GLN A 275 5.98 10.02 11.88
CA GLN A 275 5.17 8.82 11.80
C GLN A 275 3.78 9.01 12.43
N HIS A 276 3.72 9.52 13.68
CA HIS A 276 2.45 9.79 14.37
C HIS A 276 1.65 10.90 13.67
N SER A 277 2.31 11.95 13.18
CA SER A 277 1.65 13.04 12.45
C SER A 277 1.07 12.56 11.12
N THR A 278 1.80 11.71 10.39
CA THR A 278 1.33 11.12 9.14
C THR A 278 0.14 10.19 9.38
N PHE A 279 0.19 9.38 10.44
CA PHE A 279 -0.93 8.53 10.85
C PHE A 279 -2.18 9.35 11.21
N CYS A 280 -2.00 10.41 12.01
CA CYS A 280 -3.07 11.35 12.36
C CYS A 280 -3.74 11.96 11.13
N GLN A 281 -2.94 12.50 10.19
CA GLN A 281 -3.46 13.11 8.97
C GLN A 281 -4.24 12.13 8.10
N LYS A 282 -3.76 10.88 7.97
CA LYS A 282 -4.47 9.83 7.21
C LYS A 282 -5.87 9.57 7.80
N LYS A 283 -6.00 9.51 9.12
CA LYS A 283 -7.30 9.33 9.79
C LYS A 283 -8.21 10.55 9.63
N CYS A 284 -7.67 11.76 9.73
CA CYS A 284 -8.44 12.99 9.56
C CYS A 284 -9.04 13.15 8.15
N LYS A 285 -8.37 12.66 7.09
CA LYS A 285 -8.89 12.73 5.72
C LYS A 285 -10.22 11.99 5.52
N THR A 286 -10.50 10.98 6.34
CA THR A 286 -11.69 10.13 6.24
C THR A 286 -12.70 10.40 7.36
N PHE A 287 -12.41 11.35 8.25
CA PHE A 287 -13.23 11.69 9.40
C PHE A 287 -14.35 12.67 9.03
N PHE A 288 -15.59 12.29 9.32
CA PHE A 288 -16.77 13.15 9.17
C PHE A 288 -17.68 13.01 10.40
N GLY A 289 -18.39 14.08 10.74
CA GLY A 289 -19.37 14.08 11.85
C GLY A 289 -18.75 14.28 13.23
N ARG A 290 -19.48 13.82 14.27
CA ARG A 290 -19.06 13.81 15.70
C ARG A 290 -18.67 15.16 16.30
N LYS A 291 -19.28 16.26 15.82
CA LYS A 291 -19.02 17.61 16.34
C LYS A 291 -19.37 17.73 17.83
N GLU A 292 -20.48 17.12 18.24
CA GLU A 292 -20.93 17.11 19.63
C GLU A 292 -19.94 16.38 20.54
N ALA A 293 -19.49 15.18 20.14
CA ALA A 293 -18.50 14.43 20.91
C ALA A 293 -17.18 15.21 21.08
N ILE A 294 -16.70 15.90 20.03
CA ILE A 294 -15.51 16.74 20.14
C ILE A 294 -15.75 17.94 21.07
N ALA A 295 -16.93 18.56 21.00
CA ALA A 295 -17.30 19.67 21.88
C ALA A 295 -17.34 19.23 23.35
N SER A 296 -17.92 18.06 23.66
CA SER A 296 -17.93 17.50 25.01
C SER A 296 -16.52 17.22 25.54
N VAL A 297 -15.63 16.66 24.70
CA VAL A 297 -14.23 16.47 25.08
C VAL A 297 -13.54 17.80 25.37
N LYS A 298 -13.76 18.83 24.53
CA LYS A 298 -13.20 20.16 24.76
C LYS A 298 -13.68 20.76 26.07
N GLU A 299 -14.99 20.69 26.33
CA GLU A 299 -15.61 21.23 27.53
C GLU A 299 -15.05 20.57 28.80
N GLU A 300 -15.02 19.24 28.85
CA GLU A 300 -14.46 18.52 30.00
C GLU A 300 -12.97 18.79 30.18
N LEU A 301 -12.18 18.77 29.10
CA LEU A 301 -10.74 18.95 29.20
C LEU A 301 -10.35 20.34 29.77
N LEU A 302 -11.11 21.38 29.42
CA LEU A 302 -10.82 22.75 29.84
C LEU A 302 -11.43 23.11 31.20
N ASN A 303 -12.56 22.50 31.58
CA ASN A 303 -13.29 22.87 32.79
C ASN A 303 -13.08 21.90 33.96
N SER A 304 -12.52 20.71 33.73
CA SER A 304 -12.28 19.70 34.77
C SER A 304 -11.00 19.97 35.56
N ASP A 305 -11.07 19.84 36.89
CA ASP A 305 -9.90 19.94 37.78
C ASP A 305 -8.83 18.90 37.45
N ASP A 306 -9.26 17.71 37.00
CA ASP A 306 -8.38 16.61 36.64
C ASP A 306 -7.57 16.90 35.37
N ARG A 307 -8.06 17.77 34.48
CA ARG A 307 -7.49 18.06 33.13
C ARG A 307 -7.24 16.79 32.29
N VAL A 308 -8.06 15.76 32.53
CA VAL A 308 -7.97 14.46 31.89
C VAL A 308 -9.30 14.12 31.22
N VAL A 309 -9.23 13.57 30.01
CA VAL A 309 -10.37 12.91 29.35
C VAL A 309 -9.95 11.52 28.90
N VAL A 310 -10.77 10.52 29.20
CA VAL A 310 -10.59 9.13 28.79
C VAL A 310 -11.74 8.72 27.89
N LEU A 311 -11.43 8.47 26.61
CA LEU A 311 -12.36 7.91 25.65
C LEU A 311 -12.32 6.38 25.69
N TYR A 312 -13.46 5.74 25.92
CA TYR A 312 -13.56 4.28 25.84
C TYR A 312 -14.74 3.82 24.97
N GLY A 313 -14.71 2.55 24.57
CA GLY A 313 -15.76 1.96 23.75
C GLY A 313 -15.24 0.74 22.99
N GLU A 314 -16.14 -0.07 22.45
CA GLU A 314 -15.80 -1.32 21.78
C GLU A 314 -14.84 -1.15 20.58
N SER A 315 -14.19 -2.23 20.16
CA SER A 315 -13.33 -2.21 18.98
C SER A 315 -14.13 -1.77 17.74
N GLY A 316 -13.52 -0.92 16.90
CA GLY A 316 -14.20 -0.44 15.69
C GLY A 316 -15.24 0.68 15.89
N CYS A 317 -15.51 1.15 17.12
CA CYS A 317 -16.47 2.24 17.37
C CYS A 317 -15.98 3.65 16.94
N GLY A 318 -14.72 3.78 16.51
CA GLY A 318 -14.17 5.01 15.94
C GLY A 318 -13.29 5.86 16.88
N LYS A 319 -12.88 5.34 18.05
CA LYS A 319 -11.97 6.00 19.02
C LYS A 319 -10.76 6.64 18.35
N THR A 320 -9.93 5.87 17.63
CA THR A 320 -8.71 6.36 16.98
C THR A 320 -8.96 7.48 15.98
N SER A 321 -10.06 7.41 15.22
CA SER A 321 -10.43 8.47 14.26
C SER A 321 -10.85 9.76 14.99
N LEU A 322 -11.57 9.63 16.11
CA LEU A 322 -11.93 10.75 16.99
C LEU A 322 -10.69 11.37 17.65
N MET A 323 -9.77 10.53 18.18
CA MET A 323 -8.49 10.96 18.77
C MET A 323 -7.61 11.69 17.77
N ALA A 324 -7.51 11.20 16.53
CA ALA A 324 -6.78 11.89 15.47
C ALA A 324 -7.39 13.28 15.18
N LYS A 325 -8.73 13.37 15.10
CA LYS A 325 -9.38 14.67 14.88
C LYS A 325 -9.15 15.64 16.03
N ILE A 326 -9.27 15.17 17.26
CA ILE A 326 -8.98 15.94 18.48
C ILE A 326 -7.53 16.45 18.46
N ALA A 327 -6.55 15.59 18.17
CA ALA A 327 -5.14 15.96 18.11
C ALA A 327 -4.86 17.11 17.11
N THR A 328 -5.63 17.21 16.03
CA THR A 328 -5.47 18.32 15.06
C THR A 328 -6.09 19.65 15.51
N GLN A 329 -7.04 19.62 16.44
CA GLN A 329 -7.81 20.79 16.87
C GLN A 329 -7.43 21.28 18.27
N VAL A 330 -6.86 20.41 19.11
CA VAL A 330 -6.64 20.70 20.53
C VAL A 330 -5.69 21.88 20.78
N LYS A 331 -4.76 22.13 19.86
CA LYS A 331 -3.89 23.32 19.88
C LYS A 331 -4.66 24.65 19.81
N ASP A 332 -5.88 24.64 19.26
CA ASP A 332 -6.74 25.82 19.06
C ASP A 332 -7.82 25.91 20.16
N TRP A 333 -7.80 25.04 21.18
CA TRP A 333 -8.82 25.00 22.22
C TRP A 333 -8.57 26.00 23.37
N PRO A 334 -7.33 26.13 23.90
CA PRO A 334 -7.02 27.15 24.89
C PRO A 334 -6.99 28.55 24.26
N GLU A 335 -7.39 29.57 25.03
CA GLU A 335 -7.45 30.97 24.56
C GLU A 335 -6.08 31.69 24.54
N GLU A 336 -5.04 31.09 25.11
CA GLU A 336 -3.70 31.67 25.24
C GLU A 336 -2.75 31.16 24.16
N ASP A 337 -1.77 31.98 23.77
CA ASP A 337 -0.76 31.64 22.77
C ASP A 337 0.22 30.56 23.28
N GLY A 338 0.38 29.48 22.50
CA GLY A 338 1.41 28.46 22.70
C GLY A 338 0.92 27.17 23.37
N VAL A 339 0.70 26.13 22.56
CA VAL A 339 0.38 24.77 23.02
C VAL A 339 1.35 23.76 22.42
N ILE A 340 2.08 23.04 23.28
CA ILE A 340 2.84 21.86 22.86
C ILE A 340 1.89 20.67 22.81
N THR A 341 1.65 20.14 21.62
CA THR A 341 0.87 18.90 21.45
C THR A 341 1.82 17.73 21.22
N VAL A 342 1.75 16.72 22.08
CA VAL A 342 2.43 15.44 21.91
C VAL A 342 1.38 14.37 21.62
N CYS A 343 1.38 13.85 20.38
CA CYS A 343 0.44 12.82 19.96
C CYS A 343 1.18 11.49 19.77
N ARG A 344 0.65 10.41 20.36
CA ARG A 344 1.15 9.04 20.22
C ARG A 344 -0.01 8.08 19.95
N PHE A 345 0.04 7.41 18.81
CA PHE A 345 -0.81 6.26 18.51
C PHE A 345 -0.05 5.00 18.93
N ILE A 346 -0.47 4.41 20.04
CA ILE A 346 0.26 3.32 20.68
C ILE A 346 0.16 2.06 19.79
N GLY A 347 1.29 1.39 19.60
CA GLY A 347 1.40 0.22 18.73
C GLY A 347 1.69 0.52 17.24
N THR A 348 1.75 1.80 16.84
CA THR A 348 2.07 2.16 15.45
C THR A 348 3.56 2.40 15.19
N SER A 349 4.40 2.57 16.21
CA SER A 349 5.86 2.68 16.10
C SER A 349 6.56 1.78 17.15
N PRO A 350 7.85 1.44 16.97
CA PRO A 350 8.62 0.72 17.98
C PRO A 350 8.58 1.44 19.33
N ASP A 351 8.80 2.76 19.31
CA ASP A 351 8.89 3.57 20.52
C ASP A 351 7.53 3.75 21.21
N SER A 352 6.41 3.60 20.48
CA SER A 352 5.07 3.67 21.07
C SER A 352 4.51 2.31 21.52
N SER A 353 5.19 1.20 21.27
CA SER A 353 4.66 -0.15 21.54
C SER A 353 4.88 -0.65 22.98
N SER A 354 5.89 -0.11 23.67
CA SER A 354 6.20 -0.44 25.07
C SER A 354 6.27 0.83 25.90
N ILE A 355 5.96 0.73 27.19
CA ILE A 355 5.80 1.92 28.02
C ILE A 355 7.10 2.71 28.22
N ARG A 356 8.22 2.02 28.40
CA ARG A 356 9.53 2.64 28.63
C ARG A 356 9.99 3.54 27.46
N PRO A 357 10.08 3.05 26.20
CA PRO A 357 10.43 3.92 25.09
C PRO A 357 9.35 4.99 24.82
N LEU A 358 8.07 4.72 25.11
CA LEU A 358 6.99 5.68 24.93
C LEU A 358 7.23 6.93 25.79
N ILE A 359 7.42 6.75 27.11
CA ILE A 359 7.67 7.86 28.04
C ILE A 359 8.95 8.60 27.63
N ARG A 360 10.02 7.86 27.30
CA ARG A 360 11.29 8.47 26.86
C ARG A 360 11.10 9.32 25.61
N SER A 361 10.33 8.86 24.63
CA SER A 361 10.04 9.61 23.40
C SER A 361 9.24 10.90 23.69
N ILE A 362 8.32 10.86 24.66
CA ILE A 362 7.55 12.03 25.08
C ILE A 362 8.47 13.04 25.76
N CYS A 363 9.28 12.61 26.72
CA CYS A 363 10.28 13.46 27.38
C CYS A 363 11.22 14.11 26.36
N LEU A 364 11.74 13.32 25.41
CA LEU A 364 12.68 13.82 24.40
C LEU A 364 12.04 14.89 23.50
N GLN A 365 10.77 14.69 23.10
CA GLN A 365 10.03 15.70 22.33
C GLN A 365 9.79 16.97 23.15
N LEU A 366 9.38 16.84 24.42
CA LEU A 366 9.14 17.98 25.30
C LEU A 366 10.41 18.78 25.54
N CYS A 367 11.50 18.13 25.96
CA CYS A 367 12.76 18.80 26.22
C CYS A 367 13.25 19.57 24.99
N LYS A 368 13.13 19.00 23.79
CA LYS A 368 13.51 19.70 22.55
C LYS A 368 12.60 20.87 22.21
N ALA A 369 11.29 20.70 22.38
CA ALA A 369 10.33 21.78 22.13
C ALA A 369 10.55 22.98 23.06
N THR A 370 11.11 22.75 24.25
CA THR A 370 11.37 23.80 25.25
C THR A 370 12.86 24.14 25.45
N GLY A 371 13.77 23.61 24.63
CA GLY A 371 15.21 23.87 24.75
C GLY A 371 15.90 23.33 26.01
N GLN A 372 15.31 22.32 26.68
CA GLN A 372 15.90 21.65 27.84
C GLN A 372 16.95 20.61 27.43
N VAL A 373 17.83 20.25 28.37
CA VAL A 373 18.89 19.26 28.18
C VAL A 373 18.30 17.85 28.07
N THR A 374 18.59 17.16 26.97
CA THR A 374 18.08 15.80 26.72
C THR A 374 18.94 14.70 27.33
N ALA A 375 20.18 15.01 27.76
CA ALA A 375 21.11 14.05 28.35
C ALA A 375 20.66 13.54 29.73
N ASP A 376 19.77 14.28 30.41
CA ASP A 376 19.27 13.94 31.73
C ASP A 376 18.12 12.91 31.68
N ILE A 377 17.61 12.58 30.49
CA ILE A 377 16.50 11.64 30.32
C ILE A 377 16.99 10.21 30.61
N PRO A 378 16.44 9.50 31.62
CA PRO A 378 16.88 8.14 31.94
C PRO A 378 16.66 7.15 30.79
N GLU A 379 17.70 6.40 30.40
CA GLU A 379 17.62 5.48 29.26
C GLU A 379 17.22 4.04 29.62
N VAL A 380 17.72 3.53 30.75
CA VAL A 380 17.69 2.08 31.02
C VAL A 380 16.66 1.70 32.09
N ARG A 381 16.53 2.49 33.16
CA ARG A 381 15.72 2.11 34.34
C ARG A 381 14.33 2.73 34.29
N MET A 382 13.30 1.90 34.16
CA MET A 382 11.89 2.31 34.17
C MET A 382 11.53 3.16 35.39
N LYS A 383 11.97 2.76 36.60
CA LYS A 383 11.69 3.51 37.84
C LYS A 383 12.19 4.95 37.78
N ALA A 384 13.43 5.15 37.32
CA ALA A 384 14.01 6.49 37.18
C ALA A 384 13.24 7.33 36.14
N LEU A 385 12.78 6.69 35.06
CA LEU A 385 11.99 7.36 34.03
C LEU A 385 10.60 7.78 34.54
N VAL A 386 9.94 6.95 35.36
CA VAL A 386 8.67 7.28 36.01
C VAL A 386 8.82 8.43 37.02
N GLU A 387 9.93 8.49 37.73
CA GLU A 387 10.25 9.61 38.64
C GLU A 387 10.57 10.90 37.88
N TYR A 388 11.25 10.81 36.74
CA TYR A 388 11.61 11.95 35.88
C TYR A 388 10.44 12.52 35.08
N PHE A 389 9.48 11.69 34.67
CA PHE A 389 8.40 12.11 33.77
C PHE A 389 7.54 13.28 34.31
N PRO A 390 7.11 13.30 35.58
CA PRO A 390 6.45 14.48 36.17
C PRO A 390 7.30 15.75 36.10
N GLU A 391 8.60 15.67 36.42
CA GLU A 391 9.51 16.83 36.40
C GLU A 391 9.67 17.38 34.97
N CYS A 392 9.75 16.50 33.98
CA CYS A 392 9.82 16.87 32.57
C CYS A 392 8.55 17.60 32.12
N LEU A 393 7.38 17.10 32.52
CA LEU A 393 6.09 17.74 32.23
C LEU A 393 5.98 19.12 32.88
N GLU A 394 6.35 19.25 34.15
CA GLU A 394 6.33 20.52 34.89
C GLU A 394 7.24 21.57 34.26
N LYS A 395 8.48 21.20 33.92
CA LYS A 395 9.39 22.13 33.22
C LYS A 395 8.89 22.50 31.83
N ALA A 396 8.23 21.57 31.12
CA ALA A 396 7.71 21.84 29.78
C ALA A 396 6.47 22.75 29.83
N SER A 397 5.68 22.69 30.90
CA SER A 397 4.45 23.45 31.07
C SER A 397 4.60 24.78 31.83
N GLU A 398 5.84 25.18 32.15
CA GLU A 398 6.14 26.42 32.89
C GLU A 398 5.67 27.68 32.14
N ASN A 399 5.90 27.73 30.83
CA ASN A 399 5.61 28.92 30.00
C ASN A 399 4.56 28.68 28.90
N GLN A 400 3.99 27.49 28.82
CA GLN A 400 3.04 27.10 27.77
C GLN A 400 2.20 25.90 28.19
N LYS A 401 1.09 25.66 27.51
CA LYS A 401 0.25 24.48 27.80
C LYS A 401 0.80 23.25 27.11
N VAL A 402 0.78 22.11 27.80
CA VAL A 402 1.18 20.81 27.25
C VAL A 402 -0.05 19.93 27.15
N VAL A 403 -0.32 19.40 25.95
CA VAL A 403 -1.41 18.46 25.72
C VAL A 403 -0.82 17.13 25.24
N LEU A 404 -1.05 16.08 26.03
CA LEU A 404 -0.74 14.71 25.63
C LEU A 404 -1.98 14.05 25.03
N VAL A 405 -1.88 13.53 23.81
CA VAL A 405 -2.94 12.75 23.16
C VAL A 405 -2.43 11.34 22.94
N LEU A 406 -2.92 10.39 23.76
CA LEU A 406 -2.45 9.00 23.80
C LEU A 406 -3.57 8.05 23.38
N ASP A 407 -3.50 7.55 22.16
CA ASP A 407 -4.51 6.64 21.62
C ASP A 407 -4.14 5.18 21.84
N SER A 408 -5.13 4.36 22.22
CA SER A 408 -5.07 2.90 22.31
C SER A 408 -4.09 2.37 23.36
N LEU A 409 -4.18 2.86 24.60
CA LEU A 409 -3.33 2.42 25.73
C LEU A 409 -3.40 0.90 25.98
N ASP A 410 -4.49 0.24 25.62
CA ASP A 410 -4.64 -1.22 25.68
C ASP A 410 -3.67 -1.98 24.76
N GLN A 411 -3.08 -1.32 23.75
CA GLN A 411 -2.09 -1.90 22.86
C GLN A 411 -0.66 -1.90 23.42
N LEU A 412 -0.40 -1.22 24.55
CA LEU A 412 0.90 -1.30 25.22
C LEU A 412 1.29 -2.76 25.48
N SER A 413 2.57 -3.09 25.38
CA SER A 413 3.05 -4.41 25.82
C SER A 413 2.75 -4.65 27.31
N VAL A 414 2.75 -5.93 27.71
CA VAL A 414 2.62 -6.31 29.12
C VAL A 414 3.91 -6.08 29.92
N ASP A 415 5.01 -5.77 29.22
CA ASP A 415 6.30 -5.51 29.82
C ASP A 415 6.27 -4.21 30.63
N ASP A 416 7.03 -4.16 31.73
CA ASP A 416 7.11 -3.02 32.66
C ASP A 416 5.75 -2.53 33.20
N SER A 417 4.71 -3.38 33.19
CA SER A 417 3.38 -3.10 33.75
C SER A 417 2.71 -1.82 33.23
N GLY A 418 3.01 -1.40 31.99
CA GLY A 418 2.51 -0.12 31.44
C GLY A 418 0.99 0.05 31.47
N ARG A 419 0.24 -1.05 31.34
CA ARG A 419 -1.25 -1.07 31.37
C ARG A 419 -1.85 -0.80 32.74
N GLN A 420 -1.06 -0.85 33.81
CA GLN A 420 -1.51 -0.54 35.18
C GLN A 420 -1.55 0.97 35.47
N MET A 421 -1.07 1.80 34.54
CA MET A 421 -1.14 3.26 34.60
C MET A 421 -0.40 3.92 35.79
N GLU A 422 0.47 3.18 36.49
CA GLU A 422 1.27 3.72 37.61
C GLU A 422 2.31 4.76 37.16
N TRP A 423 2.73 4.70 35.90
CA TRP A 423 3.70 5.61 35.31
C TRP A 423 3.17 7.03 35.07
N LEU A 424 1.84 7.20 35.00
CA LEU A 424 1.21 8.50 34.79
C LEU A 424 1.09 9.22 36.16
N PRO A 425 1.40 10.52 36.28
CA PRO A 425 1.35 11.25 37.57
C PRO A 425 -0.08 11.39 38.13
N ARG A 426 -0.32 11.02 39.40
CA ARG A 426 -1.67 11.03 40.02
C ARG A 426 -2.33 12.40 39.94
N SER A 427 -1.57 13.46 40.20
CA SER A 427 -1.95 14.85 39.93
C SER A 427 -1.09 15.35 38.78
N LEU A 428 -1.73 15.90 37.74
CA LEU A 428 -1.00 16.51 36.63
C LEU A 428 -0.41 17.86 37.06
N PRO A 429 0.82 18.20 36.61
CA PRO A 429 1.36 19.55 36.79
C PRO A 429 0.41 20.62 36.22
N TYR A 430 0.58 21.86 36.68
CA TYR A 430 -0.18 22.98 36.15
C TYR A 430 0.05 23.13 34.64
N ASN A 431 -0.97 23.53 33.89
CA ASN A 431 -0.95 23.63 32.42
C ASN A 431 -0.72 22.33 31.63
N VAL A 432 -0.77 21.15 32.27
CA VAL A 432 -0.71 19.85 31.58
C VAL A 432 -2.10 19.24 31.46
N TYR A 433 -2.43 18.81 30.24
CA TYR A 433 -3.71 18.20 29.87
C TYR A 433 -3.45 16.85 29.20
N VAL A 434 -4.30 15.86 29.46
CA VAL A 434 -4.13 14.51 28.90
C VAL A 434 -5.45 13.98 28.35
N ILE A 435 -5.42 13.54 27.09
CA ILE A 435 -6.52 12.84 26.44
C ILE A 435 -6.05 11.42 26.13
N MET A 436 -6.78 10.43 26.62
CA MET A 436 -6.44 9.02 26.48
C MET A 436 -7.56 8.24 25.80
N SER A 437 -7.24 7.15 25.12
CA SER A 437 -8.25 6.19 24.65
C SER A 437 -7.92 4.76 25.03
N THR A 438 -8.95 3.94 25.27
CA THR A 438 -8.79 2.52 25.59
C THR A 438 -10.02 1.67 25.25
N LEU A 439 -9.86 0.35 25.22
CA LEU A 439 -10.96 -0.62 25.15
C LEU A 439 -11.60 -0.86 26.54
N PRO A 440 -12.90 -1.20 26.59
CA PRO A 440 -13.65 -1.32 27.85
C PRO A 440 -13.41 -2.62 28.62
N GLY A 441 -12.78 -3.63 28.00
CA GLY A 441 -12.64 -4.96 28.59
C GLY A 441 -11.68 -4.99 29.78
N GLU A 442 -12.09 -5.67 30.86
CA GLU A 442 -11.28 -5.88 32.07
C GLU A 442 -9.92 -6.54 31.76
N GLN A 443 -9.87 -7.42 30.75
CA GLN A 443 -8.65 -8.09 30.30
C GLN A 443 -7.53 -7.14 29.85
N TYR A 444 -7.87 -5.90 29.45
CA TYR A 444 -6.90 -4.91 29.01
C TYR A 444 -6.26 -4.16 30.18
N GLN A 445 -6.80 -4.27 31.40
CA GLN A 445 -6.33 -3.64 32.65
C GLN A 445 -6.36 -2.10 32.69
N VAL A 446 -6.34 -1.41 31.54
CA VAL A 446 -6.26 0.06 31.48
C VAL A 446 -7.51 0.74 32.04
N LEU A 447 -8.70 0.50 31.45
CA LEU A 447 -9.93 1.17 31.89
C LEU A 447 -10.28 0.92 33.38
N PRO A 448 -10.14 -0.31 33.92
CA PRO A 448 -10.38 -0.54 35.36
C PRO A 448 -9.49 0.32 36.26
N ASN A 449 -8.19 0.45 35.94
CA ASN A 449 -7.27 1.29 36.69
C ASN A 449 -7.61 2.79 36.55
N LEU A 450 -8.06 3.22 35.36
CA LEU A 450 -8.50 4.60 35.14
C LEU A 450 -9.80 4.92 35.90
N ARG A 451 -10.73 3.97 36.01
CA ARG A 451 -11.99 4.10 36.78
C ARG A 451 -11.77 4.31 38.28
N VAL A 452 -10.74 3.69 38.84
CA VAL A 452 -10.38 3.88 40.25
C VAL A 452 -9.72 5.24 40.48
N ARG A 453 -9.08 5.79 39.44
CA ARG A 453 -8.22 6.97 39.54
C ARG A 453 -8.93 8.28 39.26
N TYR A 454 -9.89 8.30 38.35
CA TYR A 454 -10.52 9.52 37.85
C TYR A 454 -12.04 9.52 38.03
N ASN A 455 -12.62 10.72 38.06
CA ASN A 455 -14.05 10.91 38.20
C ASN A 455 -14.82 10.33 37.00
N PRO A 456 -16.04 9.78 37.19
CA PRO A 456 -16.84 9.21 36.11
C PRO A 456 -17.11 10.16 34.93
N GLN A 457 -17.12 11.48 35.16
CA GLN A 457 -17.34 12.49 34.12
C GLN A 457 -16.19 12.59 33.11
N THR A 458 -14.95 12.28 33.55
CA THR A 458 -13.78 12.26 32.66
C THR A 458 -13.76 11.02 31.76
N LEU A 459 -14.52 9.98 32.11
CA LEU A 459 -14.63 8.72 31.38
C LEU A 459 -15.80 8.79 30.39
N MET A 460 -15.51 9.10 29.13
CA MET A 460 -16.53 9.25 28.09
C MET A 460 -16.59 8.02 27.20
N GLU A 461 -17.77 7.42 27.11
CA GLU A 461 -18.03 6.39 26.13
C GLU A 461 -18.21 7.01 24.74
N VAL A 462 -17.55 6.44 23.73
CA VAL A 462 -17.66 6.92 22.36
C VAL A 462 -19.00 6.51 21.77
N PRO A 463 -19.87 7.46 21.39
CA PRO A 463 -21.21 7.14 20.92
C PRO A 463 -21.18 6.45 19.55
N GLN A 464 -22.24 5.67 19.30
CA GLN A 464 -22.54 5.08 17.99
C GLN A 464 -22.89 6.18 16.97
N ILE A 465 -22.67 5.87 15.70
CA ILE A 465 -22.95 6.82 14.61
C ILE A 465 -24.43 6.77 14.24
N PRO A 466 -25.15 7.90 14.24
CA PRO A 466 -26.53 7.94 13.74
C PRO A 466 -26.62 7.54 12.27
N MET A 467 -27.73 6.89 11.88
CA MET A 467 -27.96 6.46 10.48
C MET A 467 -27.87 7.61 9.45
N SER A 468 -28.29 8.82 9.84
CA SER A 468 -28.18 10.01 9.00
C SER A 468 -26.72 10.42 8.76
N GLU A 469 -25.88 10.37 9.79
CA GLU A 469 -24.44 10.63 9.65
C GLU A 469 -23.75 9.53 8.85
N ALA A 470 -24.12 8.26 9.06
CA ALA A 470 -23.58 7.13 8.31
C ALA A 470 -23.82 7.26 6.79
N GLY A 471 -25.02 7.68 6.38
CA GLY A 471 -25.31 7.95 4.97
C GLY A 471 -24.44 9.06 4.37
N LEU A 472 -24.24 10.16 5.11
CA LEU A 472 -23.36 11.26 4.68
C LEU A 472 -21.88 10.83 4.61
N ILE A 473 -21.42 10.00 5.55
CA ILE A 473 -20.08 9.42 5.54
C ILE A 473 -19.90 8.57 4.28
N LEU A 474 -20.84 7.68 3.98
CA LEU A 474 -20.81 6.81 2.82
C LEU A 474 -20.75 7.62 1.51
N ASP A 475 -21.61 8.63 1.36
CA ASP A 475 -21.67 9.45 0.15
C ASP A 475 -20.36 10.25 -0.05
N ASN A 476 -19.75 10.74 1.03
CA ASN A 476 -18.45 11.42 0.97
C ASN A 476 -17.30 10.46 0.60
N TRP A 477 -17.28 9.25 1.15
CA TRP A 477 -16.28 8.23 0.79
C TRP A 477 -16.41 7.79 -0.67
N LEU A 478 -17.65 7.59 -1.15
CA LEU A 478 -17.92 7.29 -2.57
C LEU A 478 -17.42 8.41 -3.47
N LYS A 479 -17.74 9.67 -3.15
CA LYS A 479 -17.25 10.84 -3.90
C LYS A 479 -15.71 10.92 -3.92
N ALA A 480 -15.06 10.72 -2.77
CA ALA A 480 -13.60 10.73 -2.69
C ALA A 480 -12.93 9.58 -3.48
N ALA A 481 -13.62 8.45 -3.60
CA ALA A 481 -13.18 7.31 -4.39
C ALA A 481 -13.53 7.41 -5.89
N ASN A 482 -14.17 8.50 -6.34
CA ASN A 482 -14.73 8.64 -7.68
C ASN A 482 -15.72 7.50 -8.02
N ARG A 483 -16.54 7.15 -7.03
CA ARG A 483 -17.54 6.08 -7.09
C ARG A 483 -18.94 6.61 -6.79
N ALA A 484 -19.93 5.88 -7.28
CA ALA A 484 -21.34 5.98 -6.95
C ALA A 484 -21.90 4.56 -6.77
N LEU A 485 -23.09 4.45 -6.18
CA LEU A 485 -23.84 3.21 -6.08
C LEU A 485 -25.23 3.41 -6.69
N GLN A 486 -25.77 2.35 -7.28
CA GLN A 486 -27.19 2.34 -7.66
C GLN A 486 -28.08 2.44 -6.42
N PRO A 487 -29.31 2.97 -6.52
CA PRO A 487 -30.20 3.12 -5.36
C PRO A 487 -30.40 1.82 -4.55
N ALA A 488 -30.55 0.68 -5.23
CA ALA A 488 -30.71 -0.62 -4.58
C ALA A 488 -29.42 -1.06 -3.84
N GLN A 489 -28.26 -0.86 -4.45
CA GLN A 489 -26.96 -1.14 -3.84
C GLN A 489 -26.70 -0.26 -2.63
N ARG A 490 -27.00 1.05 -2.73
CA ARG A 490 -26.87 1.96 -1.58
C ARG A 490 -27.80 1.55 -0.44
N ASN A 491 -29.02 1.14 -0.76
CA ASN A 491 -29.97 0.67 0.25
C ASN A 491 -29.46 -0.58 0.97
N GLU A 492 -28.82 -1.51 0.26
CA GLU A 492 -28.20 -2.70 0.84
C GLU A 492 -27.13 -2.35 1.87
N VAL A 493 -26.19 -1.46 1.54
CA VAL A 493 -25.17 -0.98 2.49
C VAL A 493 -25.80 -0.40 3.76
N MET A 494 -26.89 0.36 3.63
CA MET A 494 -27.56 0.98 4.78
C MET A 494 -28.37 -0.01 5.61
N ILE A 495 -28.99 -1.03 5.00
CA ILE A 495 -29.69 -2.11 5.73
C ILE A 495 -28.68 -2.90 6.53
N SER A 496 -27.61 -3.34 5.87
CA SER A 496 -26.51 -4.08 6.48
C SER A 496 -25.83 -3.31 7.62
N PHE A 497 -25.58 -2.00 7.45
CA PHE A 497 -25.06 -1.16 8.54
C PHE A 497 -26.03 -1.02 9.72
N LYS A 498 -27.35 -1.05 9.50
CA LYS A 498 -28.33 -1.00 10.59
C LYS A 498 -28.23 -2.23 11.50
N GLU A 499 -27.86 -3.38 10.96
CA GLU A 499 -27.64 -4.61 11.74
C GLU A 499 -26.32 -4.56 12.54
N CYS A 500 -25.30 -3.85 12.02
CA CYS A 500 -24.03 -3.65 12.69
C CYS A 500 -23.60 -2.15 12.66
N PRO A 501 -24.09 -1.30 13.59
CA PRO A 501 -23.93 0.16 13.56
C PRO A 501 -22.53 0.63 14.03
N LEU A 502 -21.48 -0.06 13.61
CA LEU A 502 -20.10 0.25 13.92
C LEU A 502 -19.42 0.91 12.70
N PRO A 503 -18.69 2.03 12.87
CA PRO A 503 -17.97 2.67 11.76
C PRO A 503 -17.00 1.74 11.03
N LEU A 504 -16.39 0.77 11.73
CA LEU A 504 -15.55 -0.26 11.09
C LEU A 504 -16.37 -1.09 10.09
N TYR A 505 -17.59 -1.51 10.47
CA TYR A 505 -18.48 -2.23 9.56
C TYR A 505 -18.85 -1.37 8.35
N LEU A 506 -19.22 -0.10 8.55
CA LEU A 506 -19.52 0.81 7.45
C LEU A 506 -18.34 0.94 6.47
N LYS A 507 -17.12 0.97 6.99
CA LYS A 507 -15.89 1.02 6.17
C LYS A 507 -15.69 -0.27 5.37
N LEU A 508 -15.87 -1.44 5.99
CA LEU A 508 -15.81 -2.75 5.34
C LEU A 508 -16.86 -2.87 4.22
N ALA A 509 -18.10 -2.49 4.53
CA ALA A 509 -19.21 -2.48 3.58
C ALA A 509 -18.96 -1.49 2.42
N PHE A 510 -18.42 -0.31 2.71
CA PHE A 510 -18.00 0.65 1.69
C PHE A 510 -16.94 0.05 0.75
N ASP A 511 -15.88 -0.57 1.30
CA ASP A 511 -14.79 -1.15 0.51
C ASP A 511 -15.27 -2.30 -0.38
N GLU A 512 -16.20 -3.13 0.12
CA GLU A 512 -16.82 -4.18 -0.69
C GLU A 512 -17.75 -3.58 -1.77
N SER A 513 -18.56 -2.59 -1.42
CA SER A 513 -19.47 -1.92 -2.36
C SER A 513 -18.74 -1.18 -3.48
N CYS A 514 -17.51 -0.71 -3.23
CA CYS A 514 -16.63 -0.12 -4.25
C CYS A 514 -16.19 -1.13 -5.31
N ARG A 515 -16.46 -2.43 -5.16
CA ARG A 515 -16.19 -3.43 -6.19
C ARG A 515 -17.41 -3.71 -7.06
N TRP A 516 -18.61 -3.37 -6.58
CA TRP A 516 -19.84 -3.53 -7.33
C TRP A 516 -19.87 -2.62 -8.55
N LYS A 517 -20.33 -3.17 -9.67
CA LYS A 517 -20.60 -2.46 -10.91
C LYS A 517 -22.04 -1.99 -10.91
N SER A 518 -22.39 -1.00 -11.73
CA SER A 518 -23.79 -0.58 -11.87
C SER A 518 -24.71 -1.72 -12.29
N TYR A 519 -24.15 -2.76 -12.90
CA TYR A 519 -24.81 -3.97 -13.35
C TYR A 519 -24.53 -5.23 -12.52
N THR A 520 -23.90 -5.11 -11.33
CA THR A 520 -23.77 -6.24 -10.42
C THR A 520 -25.16 -6.71 -9.98
N PRO A 521 -25.53 -7.99 -10.19
CA PRO A 521 -26.80 -8.54 -9.70
C PRO A 521 -26.91 -8.40 -8.18
N MET A 522 -28.11 -8.09 -7.66
CA MET A 522 -28.29 -7.86 -6.20
C MET A 522 -27.95 -9.08 -5.35
N GLN A 523 -28.12 -10.30 -5.87
CA GLN A 523 -27.70 -11.54 -5.20
C GLN A 523 -26.17 -11.63 -4.99
N ASP A 524 -25.39 -10.92 -5.81
CA ASP A 524 -23.92 -10.85 -5.72
C ASP A 524 -23.46 -9.56 -5.01
N ALA A 525 -24.41 -8.70 -4.62
CA ALA A 525 -24.19 -7.45 -3.88
C ALA A 525 -24.62 -7.58 -2.40
N ASP A 526 -24.76 -8.81 -1.90
CA ASP A 526 -25.08 -9.09 -0.51
C ASP A 526 -23.86 -8.79 0.39
N LEU A 527 -24.13 -8.24 1.58
CA LEU A 527 -23.13 -7.93 2.58
C LEU A 527 -23.38 -8.79 3.81
N ALA A 528 -22.32 -9.41 4.31
CA ALA A 528 -22.43 -10.24 5.49
C ALA A 528 -22.83 -9.40 6.72
N PRO A 529 -23.63 -9.94 7.67
CA PRO A 529 -24.38 -9.14 8.65
C PRO A 529 -23.54 -8.52 9.78
N ASN A 530 -22.29 -8.95 9.96
CA ASN A 530 -21.42 -8.46 11.03
C ASN A 530 -19.95 -8.40 10.59
N ILE A 531 -19.11 -7.77 11.41
CA ILE A 531 -17.69 -7.53 11.13
C ILE A 531 -16.93 -8.84 10.87
N THR A 532 -17.20 -9.89 11.65
CA THR A 532 -16.49 -11.17 11.49
C THR A 532 -16.83 -11.82 10.16
N ASP A 533 -18.11 -11.85 9.80
CA ASP A 533 -18.56 -12.53 8.59
C ASP A 533 -18.19 -11.75 7.32
N ILE A 534 -18.18 -10.41 7.35
CA ILE A 534 -17.74 -9.62 6.18
C ILE A 534 -16.22 -9.75 5.97
N ILE A 535 -15.43 -9.88 7.04
CA ILE A 535 -13.99 -10.18 6.95
C ILE A 535 -13.76 -11.59 6.42
N ARG A 536 -14.55 -12.59 6.85
CA ARG A 536 -14.48 -13.96 6.28
C ARG A 536 -14.81 -13.95 4.79
N ALA A 537 -15.88 -13.26 4.38
CA ALA A 537 -16.24 -13.12 2.98
C ALA A 537 -15.13 -12.46 2.15
N LEU A 538 -14.44 -11.47 2.73
CA LEU A 538 -13.26 -10.86 2.12
C LEU A 538 -12.14 -11.90 1.91
N PHE A 539 -11.79 -12.67 2.93
CA PHE A 539 -10.76 -13.70 2.81
C PHE A 539 -11.15 -14.79 1.81
N ASP A 540 -12.37 -15.30 1.86
CA ASP A 540 -12.87 -16.31 0.91
C ASP A 540 -12.76 -15.82 -0.54
N ARG A 541 -13.02 -14.53 -0.77
CA ARG A 541 -12.88 -13.93 -2.10
C ARG A 541 -11.42 -13.81 -2.51
N VAL A 542 -10.53 -13.36 -1.63
CA VAL A 542 -9.09 -13.25 -1.91
C VAL A 542 -8.50 -14.63 -2.20
N GLU A 543 -8.89 -15.67 -1.44
CA GLU A 543 -8.54 -17.06 -1.67
C GLU A 543 -9.05 -17.58 -3.02
N ARG A 544 -10.29 -17.22 -3.41
CA ARG A 544 -10.85 -17.58 -4.72
C ARG A 544 -10.08 -16.96 -5.89
N ILE A 545 -9.52 -15.77 -5.72
CA ILE A 545 -8.80 -15.05 -6.79
C ILE A 545 -7.35 -15.54 -6.89
N HIS A 546 -6.65 -15.66 -5.76
CA HIS A 546 -5.19 -15.89 -5.75
C HIS A 546 -4.78 -17.32 -5.39
N GLY A 547 -5.74 -18.18 -5.06
CA GLY A 547 -5.48 -19.54 -4.59
C GLY A 547 -5.51 -19.63 -3.07
N LYS A 548 -6.24 -20.62 -2.56
CA LYS A 548 -6.45 -20.81 -1.12
C LYS A 548 -5.15 -21.09 -0.37
N THR A 549 -4.32 -22.00 -0.87
CA THR A 549 -3.07 -22.40 -0.21
C THR A 549 -2.14 -21.20 -0.04
N LEU A 550 -1.84 -20.50 -1.15
CA LEU A 550 -0.98 -19.33 -1.13
C LEU A 550 -1.49 -18.25 -0.17
N VAL A 551 -2.78 -17.90 -0.23
CA VAL A 551 -3.35 -16.83 0.61
C VAL A 551 -3.35 -17.22 2.09
N SER A 552 -3.89 -18.39 2.43
CA SER A 552 -4.00 -18.82 3.82
C SER A 552 -2.64 -18.99 4.50
N HIS A 553 -1.63 -19.50 3.79
CA HIS A 553 -0.27 -19.62 4.33
C HIS A 553 0.41 -18.26 4.47
N SER A 554 0.26 -17.37 3.48
CA SER A 554 0.80 -16.00 3.57
C SER A 554 0.25 -15.24 4.80
N LEU A 555 -1.07 -15.28 4.98
CA LEU A 555 -1.74 -14.65 6.12
C LEU A 555 -1.45 -15.38 7.44
N GLY A 556 -1.33 -16.70 7.39
CA GLY A 556 -0.94 -17.54 8.52
C GLY A 556 0.44 -17.18 9.07
N TYR A 557 1.44 -17.01 8.20
CA TYR A 557 2.78 -16.60 8.61
C TYR A 557 2.80 -15.20 9.24
N ILE A 558 2.09 -14.23 8.64
CA ILE A 558 1.95 -12.89 9.25
C ILE A 558 1.30 -12.98 10.63
N THR A 559 0.26 -13.80 10.77
CA THR A 559 -0.47 -14.00 12.03
C THR A 559 0.39 -14.68 13.09
N ALA A 560 1.19 -15.68 12.71
CA ALA A 560 2.08 -16.41 13.61
C ALA A 560 3.31 -15.59 14.04
N SER A 561 3.67 -14.56 13.28
CA SER A 561 4.82 -13.70 13.58
C SER A 561 4.58 -12.86 14.84
N LYS A 562 5.61 -12.76 15.71
CA LYS A 562 5.53 -11.96 16.94
C LYS A 562 5.46 -10.46 16.64
N ASN A 563 6.37 -10.00 15.79
CA ASN A 563 6.57 -8.59 15.48
C ASN A 563 6.05 -8.19 14.08
N GLY A 564 5.65 -9.14 13.24
CA GLY A 564 5.47 -8.93 11.81
C GLY A 564 6.57 -9.60 11.01
N LEU A 565 6.45 -9.56 9.69
CA LEU A 565 7.43 -10.07 8.74
C LEU A 565 7.78 -8.98 7.74
N THR A 566 9.05 -8.87 7.35
CA THR A 566 9.42 -8.08 6.18
C THR A 566 8.89 -8.76 4.92
N GLU A 567 8.74 -8.01 3.82
CA GLU A 567 8.38 -8.63 2.53
C GLU A 567 9.37 -9.73 2.11
N PRO A 568 10.69 -9.53 2.22
CA PRO A 568 11.64 -10.61 1.92
C PRO A 568 11.53 -11.81 2.84
N GLU A 569 11.29 -11.63 4.15
CA GLU A 569 11.06 -12.75 5.07
C GLU A 569 9.83 -13.56 4.68
N LEU A 570 8.73 -12.89 4.36
CA LEU A 570 7.51 -13.57 3.92
C LEU A 570 7.72 -14.30 2.59
N GLU A 571 8.40 -13.68 1.64
CA GLU A 571 8.75 -14.30 0.37
C GLU A 571 9.65 -15.53 0.58
N ASP A 572 10.67 -15.43 1.44
CA ASP A 572 11.58 -16.52 1.76
C ASP A 572 10.82 -17.67 2.49
N LEU A 573 9.92 -17.36 3.44
CA LEU A 573 9.06 -18.36 4.10
C LEU A 573 8.16 -19.11 3.12
N LEU A 574 7.46 -18.37 2.25
CA LEU A 574 6.60 -18.96 1.21
C LEU A 574 7.40 -19.73 0.14
N SER A 575 8.68 -19.40 -0.03
CA SER A 575 9.60 -20.13 -0.91
C SER A 575 10.17 -21.39 -0.28
N LEU A 576 10.03 -21.58 1.02
CA LEU A 576 10.40 -22.80 1.74
C LEU A 576 9.19 -23.73 1.95
N ASP A 577 7.99 -23.28 1.57
CA ASP A 577 6.75 -24.03 1.68
C ASP A 577 6.48 -24.83 0.39
N ASP A 578 6.68 -26.14 0.46
CA ASP A 578 6.50 -27.04 -0.68
C ASP A 578 5.05 -27.07 -1.19
N ASP A 579 4.05 -26.93 -0.31
CA ASP A 579 2.64 -26.93 -0.70
C ASP A 579 2.30 -25.67 -1.49
N VAL A 580 2.78 -24.50 -1.03
CA VAL A 580 2.67 -23.23 -1.75
C VAL A 580 3.38 -23.30 -3.10
N LEU A 581 4.62 -23.79 -3.13
CA LEU A 581 5.38 -23.88 -4.38
C LEU A 581 4.74 -24.87 -5.38
N ASN A 582 4.19 -25.99 -4.91
CA ASN A 582 3.47 -26.94 -5.77
C ASN A 582 2.19 -26.32 -6.33
N ASP A 583 1.47 -25.54 -5.54
CA ASP A 583 0.26 -24.81 -5.99
C ASP A 583 0.60 -23.73 -7.02
N VAL A 584 1.70 -23.00 -6.82
CA VAL A 584 2.17 -21.95 -7.75
C VAL A 584 2.72 -22.54 -9.05
N TYR A 585 3.49 -23.63 -8.97
CA TYR A 585 4.23 -24.23 -10.09
C TYR A 585 3.57 -25.49 -10.65
N GLN A 586 2.24 -25.54 -10.70
CA GLN A 586 1.49 -26.71 -11.18
C GLN A 586 1.82 -27.18 -12.61
N TYR A 587 2.33 -26.31 -13.51
CA TYR A 587 2.45 -26.60 -14.95
C TYR A 587 3.82 -26.24 -15.56
N TRP A 588 4.76 -25.72 -14.76
CA TRP A 588 6.12 -25.41 -15.22
C TRP A 588 7.10 -25.35 -14.05
N THR A 589 8.37 -25.65 -14.30
CA THR A 589 9.43 -25.61 -13.28
C THR A 589 10.37 -24.45 -13.56
N PRO A 590 10.53 -23.50 -12.62
CA PRO A 590 11.46 -22.40 -12.79
C PRO A 590 12.92 -22.86 -12.65
N PRO A 591 13.89 -22.10 -13.20
CA PRO A 591 15.31 -22.33 -12.96
C PRO A 591 15.65 -22.29 -11.46
N ILE A 592 14.97 -21.42 -10.71
CA ILE A 592 15.03 -21.33 -9.26
C ILE A 592 13.60 -21.42 -8.70
N ARG A 593 13.35 -22.42 -7.86
CA ARG A 593 12.05 -22.64 -7.21
C ARG A 593 11.89 -21.70 -6.02
N ARG A 594 11.46 -20.47 -6.28
CA ARG A 594 11.23 -19.40 -5.30
C ARG A 594 9.90 -18.72 -5.59
N LEU A 595 9.15 -18.29 -4.57
CA LEU A 595 7.88 -17.60 -4.78
C LEU A 595 8.08 -16.37 -5.70
N PRO A 596 7.30 -16.25 -6.78
CA PRO A 596 7.30 -15.03 -7.58
C PRO A 596 6.75 -13.83 -6.78
N PRO A 597 7.51 -12.71 -6.66
CA PRO A 597 7.09 -11.57 -5.84
C PRO A 597 5.71 -11.00 -6.22
N LEU A 598 5.34 -11.10 -7.50
CA LEU A 598 4.07 -10.62 -8.02
C LEU A 598 2.85 -11.23 -7.31
N LEU A 599 2.92 -12.51 -6.93
CA LEU A 599 1.78 -13.20 -6.34
C LEU A 599 1.42 -12.58 -4.98
N TRP A 600 2.43 -12.33 -4.15
CA TRP A 600 2.25 -11.61 -2.89
C TRP A 600 1.80 -10.15 -3.13
N ILE A 601 2.40 -9.46 -4.10
CA ILE A 601 2.02 -8.08 -4.45
C ILE A 601 0.53 -7.98 -4.80
N ARG A 602 -0.02 -8.94 -5.56
CA ARG A 602 -1.44 -8.98 -5.92
C ARG A 602 -2.34 -9.24 -4.70
N ILE A 603 -1.96 -10.18 -3.83
CA ILE A 603 -2.68 -10.44 -2.58
C ILE A 603 -2.69 -9.19 -1.71
N ARG A 604 -1.50 -8.61 -1.45
CA ARG A 604 -1.35 -7.38 -0.65
C ARG A 604 -2.13 -6.23 -1.24
N ALA A 605 -2.23 -6.11 -2.56
CA ALA A 605 -3.02 -5.07 -3.20
C ALA A 605 -4.52 -5.15 -2.86
N ASP A 606 -5.07 -6.37 -2.73
CA ASP A 606 -6.48 -6.61 -2.39
C ASP A 606 -6.80 -6.43 -0.90
N ILE A 607 -5.80 -6.55 -0.01
CA ILE A 607 -5.99 -6.45 1.46
C ILE A 607 -5.21 -5.30 2.11
N LYS A 608 -4.68 -4.37 1.31
CA LYS A 608 -3.72 -3.34 1.76
C LYS A 608 -4.22 -2.53 2.96
N ASP A 609 -5.53 -2.28 3.04
CA ASP A 609 -6.13 -1.40 4.04
C ASP A 609 -6.29 -2.11 5.41
N TYR A 610 -6.04 -3.42 5.46
CA TYR A 610 -6.08 -4.26 6.66
C TYR A 610 -4.68 -4.60 7.21
N LEU A 611 -3.65 -4.32 6.44
CA LEU A 611 -2.25 -4.49 6.82
C LEU A 611 -1.62 -3.12 7.09
N ILE A 612 -0.70 -3.07 8.04
CA ILE A 612 0.15 -1.91 8.29
C ILE A 612 1.62 -2.28 8.11
N ASP A 613 2.38 -1.31 7.64
CA ASP A 613 3.83 -1.33 7.76
C ASP A 613 4.18 -0.65 9.09
N ARG A 614 4.77 -1.41 10.01
CA ARG A 614 5.27 -0.88 11.30
C ARG A 614 6.77 -1.09 11.43
N GLY A 615 7.41 -0.26 12.25
CA GLY A 615 8.80 -0.49 12.62
C GLY A 615 8.90 -1.64 13.63
N ALA A 616 9.82 -2.57 13.41
CA ALA A 616 10.24 -3.56 14.39
C ALA A 616 11.73 -3.86 14.18
N ASP A 617 12.52 -3.93 15.25
CA ASP A 617 13.93 -4.32 15.21
C ASP A 617 14.78 -3.53 14.19
N GLY A 618 14.46 -2.24 13.99
CA GLY A 618 15.16 -1.36 13.03
C GLY A 618 14.78 -1.56 11.56
N THR A 619 13.79 -2.40 11.27
CA THR A 619 13.26 -2.63 9.92
C THR A 619 11.74 -2.37 9.83
N ARG A 620 11.20 -2.34 8.62
CA ARG A 620 9.76 -2.21 8.36
C ARG A 620 9.15 -3.59 8.12
N VAL A 621 8.17 -3.96 8.93
CA VAL A 621 7.49 -5.24 8.88
C VAL A 621 6.01 -5.05 8.61
N ILE A 622 5.42 -6.02 7.91
CA ILE A 622 4.00 -6.13 7.65
C ILE A 622 3.33 -6.77 8.88
N TYR A 623 2.25 -6.16 9.34
CA TYR A 623 1.45 -6.68 10.46
C TYR A 623 -0.03 -6.36 10.29
N TRP A 624 -0.90 -7.06 11.03
CA TRP A 624 -2.32 -6.78 11.07
C TRP A 624 -2.62 -5.41 11.68
N TYR A 625 -3.48 -4.64 11.03
CA TYR A 625 -3.91 -3.35 11.56
C TYR A 625 -4.91 -3.51 12.72
N HIS A 626 -5.87 -4.40 12.55
CA HIS A 626 -6.88 -4.73 13.54
C HIS A 626 -6.64 -6.15 14.06
N ARG A 627 -6.63 -6.31 15.38
CA ARG A 627 -6.57 -7.62 16.05
C ARG A 627 -7.97 -8.10 16.38
#